data_AF-K7R3V8-F1
#
_entry.id   AF-K7R3V8-F1
#
_cell.length_a   1.000
_cell.length_b   1.000
_cell.length_c   1.000
_cell.angle_alpha   90.00
_cell.angle_beta   90.00
_cell.angle_gamma   90.00
#
_symmetry.space_group_name_H-M   'P 1'
#
loop_
_entity.id
_entity.type
_entity.pdbx_description
1 polymer ?
#
loop_
_entity_poly.entity_id
_entity_poly.type
_entity_poly.pdbx_seq_one_letter_code
_entity_poly.pdbx_strand_id
1 'polypeptide(L)' 'MKLRFRQDGPYVLDLPEGSTFRYNGEERRLERAKLALCRCGGSQDKPFCDGSHKRLGFRAEEGALLIDELPDIVPGGLEP' A
#
# COMPACT_ATOMS: atom_id res chain seq x y z
N MET A 1 3.37 6.63 -10.19
CA MET A 1 2.56 5.79 -9.28
C MET A 1 2.11 6.62 -8.09
N LYS A 2 1.13 6.19 -7.28
CA LYS A 2 0.64 7.00 -6.16
C LYS A 2 0.41 6.16 -4.91
N LEU A 3 0.91 6.62 -3.76
CA LEU A 3 0.52 6.09 -2.46
C LEU A 3 -0.49 7.04 -1.84
N ARG A 4 -1.71 6.57 -1.60
CA ARG A 4 -2.80 7.34 -0.99
C ARG A 4 -3.06 6.88 0.44
N PHE A 5 -3.35 7.85 1.31
CA PHE A 5 -3.84 7.65 2.66
C PHE A 5 -5.35 7.93 2.63
N ARG A 6 -6.22 6.92 2.70
CA ARG A 6 -7.67 7.20 2.75
C ARG A 6 -8.05 7.67 4.15
N GLN A 7 -8.87 8.73 4.25
CA GLN A 7 -9.47 9.15 5.52
C GLN A 7 -10.06 7.94 6.25
N ASP A 8 -9.65 7.75 7.50
CA ASP A 8 -10.12 6.68 8.39
C ASP A 8 -9.96 5.26 7.81
N GLY A 9 -9.09 5.12 6.81
CA GLY A 9 -9.05 3.96 5.95
C GLY A 9 -7.64 3.41 5.69
N PRO A 10 -7.52 2.51 4.70
CA PRO A 10 -6.26 1.87 4.35
C PRO A 10 -5.29 2.80 3.62
N TYR A 11 -4.04 2.34 3.52
CA TYR A 11 -3.12 2.80 2.49
C TYR A 11 -3.56 2.23 1.15
N VAL A 12 -3.56 3.04 0.09
CA VAL A 12 -3.91 2.58 -1.26
C VAL A 12 -2.76 2.88 -2.21
N LEU A 13 -2.13 1.85 -2.74
CA LEU A 13 -1.11 1.98 -3.78
C LEU A 13 -1.80 1.89 -5.14
N ASP A 14 -1.76 2.97 -5.91
CA ASP A 14 -2.14 2.98 -7.31
C ASP A 14 -0.90 2.68 -8.15
N LEU A 15 -0.95 1.54 -8.83
CA LEU A 15 0.13 0.99 -9.63
C LEU A 15 -0.39 0.76 -11.06
N PRO A 16 0.47 0.84 -12.09
CA PRO A 16 0.07 0.48 -13.44
C PRO A 16 -0.56 -0.91 -13.50
N GLU A 17 -1.55 -1.09 -14.38
CA GLU A 17 -2.15 -2.41 -14.58
C GLU A 17 -1.11 -3.45 -14.98
N GLY A 18 -1.22 -4.65 -14.42
CA GLY A 18 -0.26 -5.71 -14.67
C GLY A 18 1.07 -5.58 -13.94
N SER A 19 1.24 -4.59 -13.05
CA SER A 19 2.40 -4.52 -12.15
C SER A 19 2.53 -5.81 -11.33
N THR A 20 3.78 -6.27 -11.14
CA THR A 20 4.10 -7.42 -10.31
C THR A 20 4.61 -6.96 -8.95
N PHE A 21 4.31 -7.74 -7.91
CA PHE A 21 4.81 -7.54 -6.56
C PHE A 21 5.01 -8.90 -5.89
N ARG A 22 5.89 -8.94 -4.90
CA ARG A 22 6.16 -10.17 -4.14
C ARG A 22 5.50 -10.10 -2.77
N TYR A 23 4.80 -11.16 -2.38
CA TYR A 23 4.16 -11.29 -1.08
C TYR A 23 4.34 -12.71 -0.56
N ASN A 24 4.83 -12.86 0.67
CA ASN A 24 5.17 -14.16 1.29
C ASN A 24 6.07 -15.06 0.42
N GLY A 25 7.00 -14.46 -0.33
CA GLY A 25 7.91 -15.18 -1.22
C GLY A 25 7.31 -15.51 -2.60
N GLU A 26 6.01 -15.31 -2.79
CA GLU A 26 5.32 -15.55 -4.06
C GLU A 26 5.27 -14.27 -4.91
N GLU A 27 5.57 -14.37 -6.20
CA GLU A 27 5.30 -13.30 -7.15
C GLU A 27 3.82 -13.29 -7.53
N ARG A 28 3.20 -12.11 -7.49
CA ARG A 28 1.80 -11.90 -7.84
C ARG A 28 1.70 -10.77 -8.85
N ARG A 29 0.81 -10.94 -9.83
CA ARG A 29 0.46 -9.90 -10.79
C ARG A 29 -0.83 -9.24 -10.36
N LEU A 30 -0.85 -7.91 -10.40
CA LEU A 30 -2.06 -7.16 -10.10
C LEU A 30 -3.10 -7.29 -11.21
N GLU A 31 -4.25 -7.85 -10.85
CA GLU A 31 -5.44 -7.86 -11.71
C GLU A 31 -6.12 -6.49 -11.80
N ARG A 32 -5.86 -5.61 -10.82
CA ARG A 32 -6.40 -4.25 -10.76
C ARG A 32 -5.27 -3.29 -10.41
N ALA A 33 -5.33 -2.10 -10.99
CA ALA A 33 -4.36 -1.01 -10.80
C ALA A 33 -4.28 -0.43 -9.37
N LYS A 34 -4.76 -1.15 -8.33
CA LYS A 34 -4.74 -0.69 -6.94
C LYS A 34 -4.61 -1.83 -5.93
N LEU A 35 -3.83 -1.60 -4.88
CA LEU A 35 -3.75 -2.42 -3.67
C LEU A 35 -4.20 -1.63 -2.45
N ALA A 36 -5.03 -2.23 -1.60
CA ALA A 36 -5.41 -1.65 -0.32
C ALA A 36 -4.70 -2.38 0.83
N LEU A 37 -3.81 -1.69 1.53
CA LEU A 37 -3.05 -2.23 2.66
C LEU A 37 -3.63 -1.73 3.99
N CYS A 38 -3.66 -2.63 4.97
CA CYS A 38 -4.15 -2.34 6.31
C CYS A 38 -3.32 -1.22 6.96
N ARG A 39 -4.02 -0.19 7.43
CA ARG A 39 -3.44 0.90 8.24
C ARG A 39 -3.89 0.85 9.71
N CYS A 40 -5.04 0.23 9.99
CA CYS A 40 -5.66 0.23 11.32
C CYS A 40 -5.20 -0.88 12.27
N GLY A 41 -4.37 -1.83 11.81
CA GLY A 41 -3.96 -3.01 12.59
C GLY A 41 -5.02 -4.11 12.75
N GLY A 42 -6.29 -3.83 12.44
CA GLY A 42 -7.42 -4.73 12.72
C GLY A 42 -7.74 -5.78 11.65
N SER A 43 -7.11 -5.73 10.47
CA SER A 43 -7.41 -6.67 9.37
C SER A 43 -7.09 -8.11 9.77
N GLN A 44 -7.92 -9.07 9.39
CA GLN A 44 -7.65 -10.50 9.51
C GLN A 44 -6.90 -11.04 8.28
N ASP A 45 -6.88 -10.30 7.18
CA ASP A 45 -6.18 -10.64 5.93
C ASP A 45 -4.93 -9.76 5.73
N LYS A 46 -4.05 -9.70 6.74
CA LYS A 46 -2.86 -8.85 6.68
C LYS A 46 -1.87 -9.35 5.60
N PRO A 47 -1.23 -8.44 4.85
CA PRO A 47 -1.15 -6.99 5.02
C PRO A 47 -2.28 -6.22 4.35
N PHE A 48 -3.23 -6.89 3.71
CA PHE A 48 -4.33 -6.28 2.99
C PHE A 48 -5.43 -5.76 3.92
N CYS A 49 -6.22 -4.82 3.40
CA CYS A 49 -7.37 -4.27 4.11
C CYS A 49 -8.62 -5.11 3.83
N ASP A 50 -9.20 -5.70 4.87
CA ASP A 50 -10.47 -6.44 4.84
C ASP A 50 -11.71 -5.59 5.20
N GLY A 51 -11.52 -4.30 5.50
CA GLY A 51 -12.58 -3.39 5.94
C GLY A 51 -12.73 -3.23 7.45
N SER A 52 -11.92 -3.93 8.26
CA SER A 52 -11.95 -3.87 9.72
C SER A 52 -11.73 -2.47 10.32
N HIS A 53 -11.15 -1.53 9.57
CA HIS A 53 -11.02 -0.13 10.00
C HIS A 53 -12.37 0.53 10.32
N LYS A 54 -13.44 0.18 9.59
CA LYS A 54 -14.78 0.76 9.81
C LYS A 54 -15.37 0.33 11.14
N ARG A 55 -15.34 -0.98 11.42
CA ARG A 55 -15.90 -1.56 12.65
C ARG A 55 -15.13 -1.16 13.91
N LEU A 56 -13.82 -0.86 13.77
CA LEU A 56 -12.97 -0.40 14.88
C LEU A 56 -13.03 1.11 15.10
N GLY A 57 -13.72 1.87 14.23
CA GLY A 57 -13.75 3.33 14.32
C GLY A 57 -12.37 3.97 14.18
N PHE A 58 -11.50 3.37 13.36
CA PHE A 58 -10.15 3.87 13.14
C PHE A 58 -10.21 5.31 12.59
N ARG A 59 -9.44 6.23 13.18
CA ARG A 59 -9.36 7.64 12.76
C ARG A 59 -7.95 7.99 12.36
N ALA A 60 -7.79 8.54 11.16
CA ALA A 60 -6.53 9.09 10.70
C ALA A 60 -6.76 9.91 9.43
N GLU A 61 -5.99 10.99 9.30
CA GLU A 61 -6.09 11.93 8.19
C GLU A 61 -5.82 11.28 6.82
N GLU A 62 -6.38 11.90 5.79
CA GLU A 62 -6.12 11.59 4.40
C GLU A 62 -4.87 12.30 3.85
N GLY A 63 -4.42 11.85 2.68
CA GLY A 63 -3.34 12.48 1.94
C GLY A 63 -2.84 11.60 0.80
N ALA A 64 -1.74 12.01 0.17
CA ALA A 64 -1.06 11.17 -0.81
C ALA A 64 0.41 11.58 -1.01
N LEU A 65 1.22 10.60 -1.40
CA LEU A 65 2.52 10.80 -2.02
C LEU A 65 2.39 10.51 -3.51
N LEU A 66 2.68 11.52 -4.34
CA LEU A 66 2.88 11.34 -5.77
C LEU A 66 4.30 10.84 -5.97
N ILE A 67 4.43 9.69 -6.63
CA ILE A 67 5.73 9.09 -6.89
C ILE A 67 5.87 9.04 -8.40
N ASP A 68 6.30 10.18 -8.93
CA ASP A 68 6.50 10.41 -10.36
C ASP A 68 7.83 9.79 -10.82
N GLU A 69 8.87 9.89 -9.99
CA GLU A 69 10.15 9.20 -10.16
C GLU A 69 10.49 8.47 -8.86
N LEU A 70 10.68 7.15 -8.93
CA LEU A 70 11.33 6.43 -7.84
C LEU A 70 12.81 6.83 -7.89
N PRO A 71 13.43 7.30 -6.79
CA PRO A 71 14.88 7.39 -6.77
C PRO A 71 15.43 6.00 -7.10
N ASP A 72 16.56 5.92 -7.81
CA ASP A 72 17.29 4.67 -7.98
C ASP A 72 17.58 4.11 -6.59
N ILE A 73 16.75 3.17 -6.13
CA ILE A 73 16.97 2.45 -4.89
C ILE A 73 18.12 1.51 -5.22
N VAL A 74 19.35 1.96 -5.01
CA VAL A 74 20.53 1.12 -5.07
C VAL A 74 20.38 0.11 -3.92
N PRO A 75 20.17 -1.18 -4.20
CA PRO A 75 20.06 -2.16 -3.13
C PRO A 75 21.43 -2.31 -2.47
N GLY A 76 21.64 -1.63 -1.34
CA GLY A 76 22.81 -1.83 -0.48
C GLY A 76 23.74 -0.63 -0.25
N GLY A 77 23.21 0.53 0.17
CA GLY A 77 24.09 1.58 0.69
C GLY A 77 23.34 2.73 1.34
N LEU A 78 23.32 2.77 2.68
CA LEU A 78 23.51 4.07 3.34
C LEU A 78 24.94 4.47 2.97
N GLU A 79 25.11 5.44 2.08
CA GLU A 79 26.37 6.17 2.05
C GLU A 79 26.37 7.20 3.20
N PRO A 80 27.52 7.42 3.86
CA PRO A 80 27.63 8.14 5.13
C PRO A 80 27.24 9.63 5.06
#